data_AF-A0A7R9WG60-F1
#
_entry.id   AF-A0A7R9WG60-F1
#
_cell.length_a   1.000
_cell.length_b   1.000
_cell.length_c   1.000
_cell.angle_alpha   90.00
_cell.angle_beta   90.00
_cell.angle_gamma   90.00
#
_symmetry.space_group_name_H-M   'P 1'
#
loop_
_entity.id
_entity.type
_entity.pdbx_description
1 polymer ?
#
loop_
_entity_poly.entity_id
_entity_poly.type
_entity_poly.pdbx_seq_one_letter_code
_entity_poly.pdbx_strand_id
1 'polypeptide(L)'
;VAASSALTEPKVDGDGENGGVTLLLFYQYVDPPWDASDFKKALQDVEDLGLKHGLTGRMRVATEGLNCTLTGTREGVRRWCRDLRNYGERGEFRDTEFKLTDDLPKGQL
;
A
#
# COMPACT_ATOMS: atom_id res chain seq x y z
N VAL A 1 51.37 -28.55 16.74
CA VAL A 1 50.05 -29.12 16.42
C VAL A 1 49.04 -27.99 16.55
N ALA A 2 48.34 -27.69 15.47
CA ALA A 2 47.47 -26.53 15.32
C ALA A 2 46.13 -26.70 16.04
N ALA A 3 45.55 -25.59 16.49
CA ALA A 3 44.10 -25.36 16.48
C ALA A 3 43.86 -23.84 16.58
N SER A 4 43.88 -23.16 15.43
CA SER A 4 43.38 -21.79 15.31
C SER A 4 41.85 -21.87 15.29
N SER A 5 41.21 -21.43 16.36
CA SER A 5 39.76 -21.21 16.37
C SER A 5 39.48 -20.04 15.43
N ALA A 6 38.93 -20.35 14.25
CA ALA A 6 38.36 -19.34 13.38
C ALA A 6 37.17 -18.72 14.13
N LEU A 7 37.35 -17.49 14.60
CA LEU A 7 36.23 -16.61 14.88
C LEU A 7 35.50 -16.43 13.55
N THR A 8 34.40 -17.16 13.36
CA THR A 8 33.49 -16.92 12.24
C THR A 8 33.08 -15.46 12.30
N GLU A 9 33.46 -14.70 11.27
CA GLU A 9 32.99 -13.35 11.05
C GLU A 9 31.46 -13.33 11.19
N PRO A 10 30.87 -12.25 11.75
CA PRO A 10 29.43 -12.13 11.76
C PRO A 10 28.96 -12.31 10.32
N LYS A 11 28.02 -13.23 10.13
CA LYS A 11 27.31 -13.34 8.87
C LYS A 11 26.67 -11.97 8.65
N VAL A 12 27.25 -11.19 7.75
CA VAL A 12 26.57 -10.04 7.19
C VAL A 12 25.37 -10.67 6.50
N ASP A 13 24.22 -10.65 7.18
CA ASP A 13 22.94 -10.90 6.54
C ASP A 13 22.94 -9.93 5.36
N GLY A 14 23.08 -10.50 4.16
CA GLY A 14 23.50 -9.79 2.97
C GLY A 14 22.74 -8.48 2.86
N ASP A 15 23.47 -7.41 2.55
CA ASP A 15 22.98 -6.06 2.30
C ASP A 15 21.49 -6.12 2.00
N GLY A 16 20.67 -5.77 3.00
CA GLY A 16 19.22 -5.82 2.87
C GLY A 16 18.89 -5.14 1.57
N GLU A 17 18.47 -5.92 0.57
CA GLU A 17 18.03 -5.38 -0.71
C GLU A 17 16.87 -4.48 -0.33
N ASN A 18 17.14 -3.17 -0.16
CA ASN A 18 16.15 -2.16 0.17
C ASN A 18 15.07 -2.32 -0.89
N GLY A 19 14.04 -3.04 -0.48
CA GLY A 19 13.15 -3.66 -1.42
C GLY A 19 12.30 -2.54 -1.92
N GLY A 20 12.19 -2.41 -3.24
CA GLY A 20 11.36 -1.39 -3.88
C GLY A 20 9.86 -1.53 -3.57
N VAL A 21 9.50 -2.20 -2.48
CA VAL A 21 8.18 -2.39 -1.92
C VAL A 21 7.87 -1.24 -0.96
N THR A 22 6.67 -0.72 -1.09
CA THR A 22 6.08 0.23 -0.15
C THR A 22 4.83 -0.38 0.45
N LEU A 23 4.69 -0.25 1.76
CA LEU A 23 3.43 -0.49 2.47
C LEU A 23 2.67 0.83 2.59
N LEU A 24 1.38 0.79 2.26
CA LEU A 24 0.42 1.87 2.34
C LEU A 24 -0.64 1.54 3.39
N LEU A 25 -0.86 2.47 4.33
CA LEU A 25 -1.97 2.43 5.27
C LEU A 25 -2.74 3.75 5.22
N PHE A 26 -4.07 3.67 5.18
CA PHE A 26 -4.94 4.81 5.44
C PHE A 26 -6.35 4.36 5.81
N TYR A 27 -7.11 5.28 6.40
CA TYR A 27 -8.56 5.22 6.46
C TYR A 27 -9.11 6.61 6.11
N GLN A 28 -10.24 6.66 5.42
CA GLN A 28 -10.90 7.91 5.05
C GLN A 28 -12.41 7.68 5.04
N TYR A 29 -13.12 8.47 5.85
CA TYR A 29 -14.57 8.58 5.74
C TYR A 29 -14.95 9.51 4.59
N VAL A 30 -16.05 9.20 3.92
CA VAL A 30 -16.65 10.07 2.90
C VAL A 30 -17.92 10.72 3.45
N ASP A 31 -18.10 12.01 3.16
CA ASP A 31 -19.24 12.80 3.63
C ASP A 31 -19.85 13.58 2.46
N PRO A 32 -21.14 13.37 2.12
CA PRO A 32 -22.05 12.39 2.73
C PRO A 32 -21.68 10.93 2.39
N PRO A 33 -22.05 9.96 3.26
CA PRO A 33 -21.88 8.53 2.98
C PRO A 33 -22.47 8.16 1.62
N TRP A 34 -21.82 7.22 0.94
CA TRP A 34 -22.30 6.69 -0.33
C TRP A 34 -23.65 5.97 -0.16
N ASP A 35 -24.49 6.10 -1.17
CA ASP A 35 -25.65 5.23 -1.31
C ASP A 35 -25.23 3.83 -1.81
N ALA A 36 -26.20 2.93 -1.98
CA ALA A 36 -25.92 1.56 -2.40
C ALA A 36 -25.30 1.45 -3.82
N SER A 37 -25.65 2.37 -4.71
CA SER A 37 -25.10 2.42 -6.07
C SER A 37 -23.67 2.93 -6.06
N ASP A 38 -23.43 4.05 -5.37
CA ASP A 38 -22.11 4.65 -5.21
C ASP A 38 -21.15 3.71 -4.48
N PHE A 39 -21.61 3.00 -3.44
CA PHE A 39 -20.83 1.97 -2.76
C PHE A 39 -20.38 0.86 -3.71
N LYS A 40 -21.30 0.33 -4.52
CA LYS A 40 -20.97 -0.75 -5.47
C LYS A 40 -19.97 -0.29 -6.52
N LYS A 41 -20.12 0.95 -7.00
CA LYS A 41 -19.17 1.58 -7.92
C LYS A 41 -17.80 1.78 -7.25
N ALA A 42 -17.77 2.32 -6.04
CA ALA A 42 -16.53 2.51 -5.29
C ALA A 42 -15.80 1.20 -5.03
N LEU A 43 -16.52 0.12 -4.71
CA LEU A 43 -15.93 -1.20 -4.55
C LEU A 43 -15.18 -1.64 -5.82
N GLN A 44 -15.84 -1.56 -6.98
CA GLN A 44 -15.23 -1.94 -8.26
C GLN A 44 -14.08 -1.02 -8.66
N ASP A 45 -14.29 0.29 -8.60
CA ASP A 45 -13.31 1.29 -9.07
C ASP A 45 -12.01 1.23 -8.26
N VAL A 46 -12.10 1.04 -6.94
CA VAL A 46 -10.91 1.01 -6.07
C VAL A 46 -10.18 -0.34 -6.23
N GLU A 47 -10.90 -1.45 -6.45
CA GLU A 47 -10.30 -2.75 -6.81
C GLU A 47 -9.56 -2.67 -8.16
N ASP A 48 -10.21 -2.14 -9.20
CA ASP A 48 -9.63 -1.96 -10.53
C ASP A 48 -8.39 -1.04 -10.48
N LEU A 49 -8.45 0.01 -9.66
CA LEU A 49 -7.30 0.90 -9.46
C LEU A 49 -6.13 0.19 -8.79
N GLY A 50 -6.40 -0.67 -7.81
CA GLY A 50 -5.39 -1.53 -7.17
C GLY A 50 -4.71 -2.45 -8.19
N LEU A 51 -5.50 -3.16 -9.00
CA LEU A 51 -5.02 -4.04 -10.06
C LEU A 51 -4.20 -3.29 -11.11
N LYS A 52 -4.68 -2.12 -11.57
CA LYS A 52 -3.99 -1.26 -12.55
C LYS A 52 -2.56 -0.91 -12.13
N HIS A 53 -2.35 -0.64 -10.84
CA HIS A 53 -1.05 -0.23 -10.30
C HIS A 53 -0.26 -1.39 -9.68
N GLY A 54 -0.75 -2.62 -9.77
CA GLY A 54 -0.09 -3.82 -9.25
C GLY A 54 0.02 -3.84 -7.73
N LEU A 55 -1.00 -3.34 -7.03
CA LEU A 55 -1.08 -3.40 -5.57
C LEU A 55 -1.78 -4.69 -5.12
N THR A 56 -1.35 -5.21 -3.98
CA THR A 56 -2.01 -6.31 -3.25
C THR A 56 -2.26 -5.90 -1.81
N GLY A 57 -2.92 -6.75 -1.03
CA GLY A 57 -3.18 -6.55 0.39
C GLY A 57 -4.67 -6.56 0.72
N ARG A 58 -5.06 -5.77 1.73
CA ARG A 58 -6.44 -5.70 2.22
C ARG A 58 -7.05 -4.34 1.97
N MET A 59 -8.20 -4.36 1.31
CA MET A 59 -9.05 -3.21 1.08
C MET A 59 -10.41 -3.47 1.70
N ARG A 60 -10.89 -2.53 2.53
CA ARG A 60 -12.24 -2.55 3.08
C ARG A 60 -12.97 -1.34 2.57
N VAL A 61 -14.05 -1.61 1.83
CA VAL A 61 -14.96 -0.60 1.30
C VAL A 61 -16.27 -0.74 2.05
N ALA A 62 -16.79 0.37 2.56
CA ALA A 62 -18.10 0.48 3.18
C ALA A 62 -18.80 1.74 2.64
N THR A 63 -20.10 1.88 2.88
CA THR A 63 -20.84 3.10 2.50
C THR A 63 -20.24 4.36 3.10
N GLU A 64 -19.64 4.25 4.29
CA GLU A 64 -18.99 5.37 4.99
C GLU A 64 -17.57 5.70 4.49
N GLY A 65 -16.93 4.86 3.66
CA GLY A 65 -15.61 5.15 3.11
C GLY A 65 -14.66 3.95 2.97
N LEU A 66 -13.36 4.21 3.10
CA LEU A 66 -12.28 3.24 2.83
C LEU A 66 -11.34 3.03 4.03
N ASN A 67 -10.89 1.79 4.20
CA ASN A 67 -9.76 1.43 5.04
C ASN A 67 -8.87 0.44 4.28
N CYS A 68 -7.60 0.81 4.08
CA CYS A 68 -6.69 0.02 3.26
C CYS A 68 -5.37 -0.26 3.98
N THR A 69 -4.85 -1.46 3.76
CA THR A 69 -3.47 -1.88 4.03
C THR A 69 -2.97 -2.57 2.76
N LEU A 70 -2.24 -1.85 1.93
CA LEU A 70 -1.82 -2.32 0.60
C LEU A 70 -0.30 -2.33 0.48
N THR A 71 0.23 -3.24 -0.32
CA THR A 71 1.64 -3.29 -0.71
C THR A 71 1.77 -3.28 -2.22
N GLY A 72 2.91 -2.81 -2.71
CA GLY A 72 3.23 -2.77 -4.13
C GLY A 72 4.57 -2.11 -4.35
N THR A 73 4.95 -1.90 -5.60
CA THR A 73 6.17 -1.13 -5.88
C THR A 73 6.03 0.31 -5.38
N ARG A 74 7.15 0.96 -5.01
CA ARG A 74 7.15 2.37 -4.58
C ARG A 74 6.41 3.27 -5.56
N GLU A 75 6.69 3.08 -6.85
CA GLU A 75 6.03 3.83 -7.91
C GLU A 75 4.53 3.50 -8.01
N GLY A 76 4.17 2.20 -8.00
CA GLY A 76 2.78 1.75 -8.06
C GLY A 76 1.95 2.35 -6.94
N VAL A 77 2.44 2.29 -5.69
CA VAL A 77 1.75 2.86 -4.53
C VAL A 77 1.56 4.37 -4.66
N ARG A 78 2.59 5.12 -5.08
CA ARG A 78 2.48 6.58 -5.24
C ARG A 78 1.54 6.96 -6.38
N ARG A 79 1.55 6.23 -7.49
CA ARG A 79 0.60 6.43 -8.61
C ARG A 79 -0.83 6.12 -8.18
N TRP A 80 -1.04 5.05 -7.43
CA TRP A 80 -2.35 4.70 -6.86
C TRP A 80 -2.87 5.81 -5.93
N CYS A 81 -2.04 6.31 -5.00
CA CYS A 81 -2.43 7.40 -4.10
C CYS A 81 -2.83 8.67 -4.86
N ARG A 82 -2.07 9.03 -5.90
CA ARG A 82 -2.39 10.19 -6.76
C ARG A 82 -3.70 9.98 -7.52
N ASP A 83 -3.90 8.80 -8.09
CA ASP A 83 -5.14 8.51 -8.83
C ASP A 83 -6.35 8.50 -7.87
N LEU A 84 -6.21 7.94 -6.66
CA LEU A 84 -7.28 7.96 -5.65
C LEU A 84 -7.63 9.40 -5.22
N ARG A 85 -6.68 10.33 -5.12
CA ARG A 85 -6.98 11.74 -4.84
C ARG A 85 -7.88 12.41 -5.90
N ASN A 86 -7.93 11.85 -7.10
CA ASN A 86 -8.79 12.30 -8.20
C ASN A 86 -10.04 11.42 -8.36
N TYR A 87 -10.29 10.50 -7.43
CA TYR A 87 -11.48 9.67 -7.43
C TYR A 87 -12.71 10.48 -7.02
N GLY A 88 -13.83 10.15 -7.65
CA GLY A 88 -15.14 10.75 -7.36
C GLY A 88 -15.25 12.20 -7.82
N GLU A 89 -16.46 12.74 -7.74
CA GLU A 89 -16.75 14.12 -8.15
C GLU A 89 -16.71 15.09 -6.96
N ARG A 90 -16.79 14.55 -5.74
CA ARG A 90 -16.88 15.35 -4.50
C ARG A 90 -15.51 15.59 -3.87
N GLY A 91 -14.46 14.96 -4.39
CA GLY A 91 -13.11 15.06 -3.86
C GLY A 91 -12.93 14.25 -2.58
N GLU A 92 -13.60 13.10 -2.49
CA GLU A 92 -13.68 12.22 -1.32
C GLU A 92 -12.32 11.90 -0.69
N PHE A 93 -11.28 11.75 -1.52
CA PHE A 93 -9.94 11.37 -1.09
C PHE A 93 -8.86 12.41 -1.39
N ARG A 94 -9.25 13.63 -1.80
CA ARG A 94 -8.32 14.68 -2.26
C ARG A 94 -7.22 14.98 -1.24
N ASP A 95 -7.62 15.05 0.02
CA ASP A 95 -6.78 15.41 1.15
C ASP A 95 -6.45 14.22 2.06
N THR A 96 -6.67 12.98 1.57
CA THR A 96 -6.36 11.78 2.35
C THR A 96 -4.89 11.74 2.76
N GLU A 97 -4.67 11.53 4.05
CA GLU A 97 -3.37 11.27 4.64
C GLU A 97 -2.98 9.81 4.41
N PHE A 98 -2.00 9.59 3.54
CA PHE A 98 -1.46 8.27 3.26
C PHE A 98 -0.21 8.04 4.12
N LYS A 99 -0.21 6.99 4.92
CA LYS A 99 0.97 6.56 5.68
C LYS A 99 1.74 5.54 4.85
N LEU A 100 2.99 5.87 4.55
CA LEU A 100 3.82 5.15 3.60
C LEU A 100 5.10 4.68 4.31
N THR A 101 5.34 3.38 4.29
CA THR A 101 6.59 2.78 4.77
C THR A 101 7.31 2.22 3.56
N ASP A 102 8.39 2.88 3.16
CA ASP A 102 9.18 2.49 1.98
C ASP A 102 10.35 1.55 2.36
N ASP A 103 11.02 0.99 1.34
CA ASP A 103 12.21 0.13 1.48
C ASP A 103 11.98 -1.17 2.25
N LEU A 104 10.75 -1.70 2.18
CA LEU A 104 10.42 -2.98 2.79
C LEU A 104 11.00 -4.16 2.00
N PRO A 105 11.35 -5.27 2.66
CA PRO A 105 11.88 -6.45 1.98
C PRO A 105 10.96 -6.95 0.86
N LYS A 106 11.54 -7.46 -0.23
CA LYS A 106 10.78 -7.99 -1.39
C LYS A 106 9.75 -9.06 -1.03
N GLY A 107 9.94 -9.79 0.08
CA GLY A 107 8.94 -10.76 0.57
C GLY A 107 7.62 -10.15 1.07
N GLN A 108 7.47 -8.83 1.03
CA GLN A 108 6.24 -8.09 1.35
C GLN A 108 5.43 -7.67 0.10
N LEU A 109 5.90 -8.02 -1.10
CA LEU A 109 5.12 -7.91 -2.36
C LEU A 109 4.02 -8.96 -2.45
#